data_AF-A0A966X566-F1
#
_entry.id   AF-A0A966X566-F1
#
_cell.length_a   1.000
_cell.length_b   1.000
_cell.length_c   1.000
_cell.angle_alpha   90.00
_cell.angle_beta   90.00
_cell.angle_gamma   90.00
#
_symmetry.space_group_name_H-M   'P 1'
#
loop_
_entity.id
_entity.type
_entity.pdbx_description
1 polymer ?
#
loop_
_entity_poly.entity_id
_entity_poly.type
_entity_poly.pdbx_seq_one_letter_code
_entity_poly.pdbx_strand_id
1 'polypeptide(L)'
;MTAFRTLLVILLIAVVIYTIPVVINEGLSPLLPTFFGDILAMTWPGQFNFDFLGFLILSATWTAWRNQFSAPGLGLALVALFGGIPFLTTYLLYLSYQAKGDIRVMLLGEGRS
;
A
#
# COMPACT_ATOMS: atom_id res chain seq x y z
N MET A 1 -15.23 3.64 13.26
CA MET A 1 -15.14 3.25 11.84
C MET A 1 -15.23 4.42 10.88
N THR A 2 -16.16 5.38 11.05
CA THR A 2 -16.25 6.56 10.18
C THR A 2 -14.95 7.35 10.09
N ALA A 3 -14.36 7.75 11.21
CA ALA A 3 -13.09 8.50 11.23
C ALA A 3 -11.94 7.76 10.51
N PHE A 4 -11.85 6.44 10.68
CA PHE A 4 -10.87 5.61 9.99
C PHE A 4 -11.07 5.63 8.48
N ARG A 5 -12.31 5.41 7.99
CA ARG A 5 -12.63 5.50 6.57
C ARG A 5 -12.33 6.88 6.00
N THR A 6 -12.65 7.95 6.74
CA THR A 6 -12.31 9.32 6.36
C THR A 6 -10.81 9.51 6.19
N LEU A 7 -10.01 9.02 7.14
CA LEU A 7 -8.54 9.07 7.02
C LEU A 7 -8.04 8.33 5.77
N LEU A 8 -8.55 7.12 5.50
CA LEU A 8 -8.14 6.36 4.31
C LEU A 8 -8.42 7.13 3.01
N VAL A 9 -9.60 7.77 2.92
CA VAL A 9 -9.98 8.59 1.76
C VAL A 9 -9.08 9.83 1.63
N ILE A 10 -8.78 10.51 2.74
CA ILE A 10 -7.88 11.68 2.73
C ILE A 10 -6.49 11.29 2.24
N LEU A 11 -5.91 10.19 2.76
CA LEU A 11 -4.60 9.71 2.35
C LEU A 11 -4.58 9.31 0.87
N LEU A 12 -5.61 8.61 0.40
CA LEU A 12 -5.75 8.22 -1.00
C LEU A 12 -5.82 9.45 -1.92
N ILE A 13 -6.63 10.44 -1.58
CA ILE A 13 -6.76 11.67 -2.38
C ILE A 13 -5.44 12.43 -2.37
N ALA A 14 -4.80 12.60 -1.21
CA ALA A 14 -3.55 13.33 -1.08
C ALA A 14 -2.44 12.72 -1.95
N VAL A 15 -2.26 11.38 -1.89
CA VAL A 15 -1.22 10.72 -2.69
C VAL A 15 -1.52 10.76 -4.18
N VAL A 16 -2.79 10.63 -4.60
CA VAL A 16 -3.17 10.71 -6.01
C VAL A 16 -2.94 12.11 -6.56
N ILE A 17 -3.37 13.15 -5.84
CA ILE A 17 -3.17 14.55 -6.24
C ILE A 17 -1.67 14.87 -6.35
N TYR A 18 -0.86 14.37 -5.42
CA TYR A 18 0.59 14.58 -5.47
C TYR A 18 1.25 13.81 -6.64
N THR A 19 0.78 12.60 -6.93
CA THR A 19 1.38 11.72 -7.95
C THR A 19 1.11 12.22 -9.38
N ILE A 20 -0.07 12.79 -9.66
CA ILE A 20 -0.45 13.23 -11.02
C ILE A 20 0.58 14.16 -11.66
N PRO A 21 0.96 15.31 -11.08
CA PRO A 21 1.93 16.20 -11.72
C PRO A 21 3.33 15.58 -11.81
N VAL A 22 3.73 14.74 -10.85
CA VAL A 22 5.02 14.02 -10.91
C VAL A 22 5.06 13.10 -12.11
N VAL A 23 4.00 12.32 -12.35
CA VAL A 23 3.92 11.41 -13.50
C VAL A 23 3.83 12.16 -14.82
N ILE A 24 3.13 13.31 -14.87
CA ILE A 24 3.05 14.14 -16.07
C ILE A 24 4.43 14.71 -16.43
N ASN A 25 5.22 15.14 -15.44
CA ASN A 25 6.49 15.84 -15.66
C ASN A 25 7.67 14.88 -15.84
N GLU A 26 7.74 13.82 -15.04
CA GLU A 26 8.89 12.89 -14.99
C GLU A 26 8.61 11.57 -15.75
N GLY A 27 7.35 11.27 -16.03
CA GLY A 27 6.93 9.97 -16.56
C GLY A 27 6.96 8.84 -15.51
N LEU A 28 6.52 7.64 -15.91
CA LEU A 28 6.55 6.45 -15.04
C LEU A 28 7.86 5.66 -15.13
N SER A 29 8.54 5.70 -16.28
CA SER A 29 9.72 4.89 -16.53
C SER A 29 10.88 5.13 -15.54
N PRO A 30 11.15 6.37 -15.07
CA PRO A 30 12.22 6.61 -14.10
C PRO A 30 11.91 6.13 -12.67
N LEU A 31 10.66 5.76 -12.36
CA LEU A 31 10.23 5.51 -10.98
C LEU A 31 11.10 4.47 -10.25
N LEU A 32 11.24 3.27 -10.82
CA LEU A 32 12.04 2.21 -10.18
C LEU A 32 13.55 2.51 -10.21
N PRO A 33 14.15 2.96 -11.34
CA PRO A 33 15.55 3.37 -11.36
C PRO A 33 15.89 4.44 -10.32
N THR A 34 15.08 5.50 -10.19
CA THR A 34 15.28 6.55 -9.20
C THR A 34 15.14 6.02 -7.77
N PHE A 35 14.08 5.23 -7.51
CA PHE A 35 13.83 4.67 -6.18
C PHE A 35 15.01 3.85 -5.65
N PHE A 36 15.51 2.90 -6.45
CA PHE A 36 16.64 2.06 -6.06
C PHE A 36 17.99 2.77 -6.17
N GLY A 37 18.13 3.70 -7.12
CA GLY A 37 19.33 4.53 -7.25
C GLY A 37 19.58 5.37 -6.00
N ASP A 38 18.54 5.97 -5.44
CA ASP A 38 18.63 6.73 -4.19
C ASP A 38 19.06 5.85 -3.01
N ILE A 39 18.55 4.61 -2.91
CA ILE A 39 18.94 3.64 -1.87
C ILE A 39 20.45 3.36 -1.96
N LEU A 40 20.95 3.11 -3.17
CA LEU A 40 22.37 2.84 -3.42
C LEU A 40 23.25 4.05 -3.12
N ALA A 41 22.73 5.27 -3.29
CA ALA A 41 23.44 6.50 -3.00
C ALA A 41 23.66 6.74 -1.49
N MET A 42 22.97 6.00 -0.61
CA MET A 42 23.10 6.08 0.85
C MET A 42 22.96 7.52 1.42
N THR A 43 22.05 8.30 0.84
CA THR A 43 21.68 9.64 1.32
C THR A 43 20.31 9.62 2.00
N TRP A 44 19.84 10.77 2.50
CA TRP A 44 18.52 10.88 3.12
C TRP A 44 17.35 10.36 2.25
N PRO A 45 17.23 10.72 0.95
CA PRO A 45 16.23 10.12 0.06
C PRO A 45 16.32 8.59 0.01
N GLY A 46 17.54 8.04 -0.07
CA GLY A 46 17.77 6.60 -0.04
C GLY A 46 17.33 5.94 1.24
N GLN A 47 17.57 6.58 2.39
CA GLN A 47 17.12 6.10 3.69
C GLN A 47 15.59 6.05 3.76
N PHE A 48 14.89 7.09 3.30
CA PHE A 48 13.42 7.11 3.26
C PHE A 48 12.86 6.06 2.28
N ASN A 49 13.47 5.88 1.12
CA ASN A 49 13.06 4.84 0.16
C ASN A 49 13.26 3.43 0.74
N PHE A 50 14.37 3.18 1.43
CA PHE A 50 14.62 1.89 2.06
C PHE A 50 13.65 1.60 3.21
N ASP A 51 13.35 2.60 4.05
CA ASP A 51 12.33 2.48 5.10
C ASP A 51 10.94 2.22 4.49
N PHE A 52 10.57 2.98 3.47
CA PHE A 52 9.31 2.79 2.74
C PHE A 52 9.20 1.41 2.09
N LEU A 53 10.29 0.89 1.50
CA LEU A 53 10.34 -0.48 0.98
C LEU A 53 10.03 -1.52 2.06
N GLY A 54 10.51 -1.32 3.28
CA GLY A 54 10.14 -2.13 4.44
C GLY A 54 8.64 -2.15 4.70
N PHE A 55 7.98 -0.98 4.67
CA PHE A 55 6.52 -0.89 4.77
C PHE A 55 5.78 -1.57 3.61
N LEU A 56 6.29 -1.46 2.38
CA LEU A 56 5.72 -2.13 1.20
C LEU A 56 5.79 -3.65 1.34
N ILE A 57 6.93 -4.18 1.78
CA ILE A 57 7.11 -5.62 2.03
C ILE A 57 6.15 -6.08 3.11
N LEU A 58 6.06 -5.38 4.25
CA LEU A 58 5.13 -5.73 5.32
C LEU A 58 3.66 -5.69 4.85
N SER A 59 3.28 -4.68 4.07
CA SER A 59 1.94 -4.55 3.49
C SER A 59 1.61 -5.73 2.56
N ALA A 60 2.54 -6.10 1.68
CA ALA A 60 2.39 -7.25 0.79
C ALA A 60 2.29 -8.57 1.56
N THR A 61 3.18 -8.79 2.53
CA THR A 61 3.17 -10.00 3.37
C THR A 61 1.89 -10.09 4.19
N TRP A 62 1.44 -8.99 4.81
CA TRP A 62 0.17 -8.96 5.54
C TRP A 62 -1.01 -9.24 4.62
N THR A 63 -1.02 -8.66 3.42
CA THR A 63 -2.06 -8.91 2.41
C THR A 63 -2.10 -10.39 2.03
N ALA A 64 -0.96 -11.01 1.74
CA ALA A 64 -0.89 -12.44 1.45
C ALA A 64 -1.39 -13.28 2.64
N TRP A 65 -0.86 -13.01 3.84
CA TRP A 65 -1.18 -13.74 5.06
C TRP A 65 -2.66 -13.66 5.43
N ARG A 66 -3.24 -12.45 5.40
CA ARG A 66 -4.67 -12.22 5.67
C ARG A 66 -5.55 -13.01 4.71
N ASN A 67 -5.14 -13.12 3.45
CA ASN A 67 -5.83 -13.87 2.41
C ASN A 67 -5.34 -15.33 2.32
N GLN A 68 -4.81 -15.88 3.41
CA GLN A 68 -4.43 -17.29 3.56
C GLN A 68 -3.38 -17.79 2.57
N PHE A 69 -2.56 -16.90 2.02
CA PHE A 69 -1.63 -17.20 0.93
C PHE A 69 -2.33 -17.88 -0.27
N SER A 70 -3.63 -17.65 -0.44
CA SER A 70 -4.38 -18.13 -1.60
C SER A 70 -3.87 -17.48 -2.88
N ALA A 71 -4.11 -18.09 -4.04
CA ALA A 71 -3.67 -17.53 -5.32
C ALA A 71 -4.17 -16.08 -5.56
N PRO A 72 -5.45 -15.73 -5.28
CA PRO A 72 -5.88 -14.32 -5.32
C PRO A 72 -5.18 -13.43 -4.29
N GLY A 73 -4.92 -13.96 -3.09
CA GLY A 73 -4.18 -13.25 -2.04
C GLY A 73 -2.74 -12.91 -2.42
N LEU A 74 -2.05 -13.83 -3.11
CA LEU A 74 -0.72 -13.60 -3.66
C LEU A 74 -0.74 -12.58 -4.80
N GLY A 75 -1.76 -12.62 -5.67
CA GLY A 75 -1.98 -11.59 -6.67
C GLY A 75 -2.16 -10.20 -6.05
N LEU A 76 -2.98 -10.09 -5.00
CA LEU A 76 -3.15 -8.85 -4.25
C LEU A 76 -1.87 -8.41 -3.55
N ALA A 77 -1.06 -9.33 -3.02
CA ALA A 77 0.22 -9.02 -2.39
C ALA A 77 1.22 -8.41 -3.37
N LEU A 78 1.26 -8.87 -4.63
CA LEU A 78 2.06 -8.23 -5.67
C LEU A 78 1.58 -6.81 -5.95
N VAL A 79 0.26 -6.59 -6.04
CA VAL A 79 -0.30 -5.25 -6.19
C VAL A 79 0.03 -4.38 -4.97
N ALA A 80 0.02 -4.94 -3.76
CA ALA A 80 0.38 -4.22 -2.54
C ALA A 80 1.83 -3.76 -2.52
N LEU A 81 2.75 -4.60 -3.00
CA LEU A 81 4.18 -4.31 -3.05
C LEU A 81 4.49 -3.10 -3.93
N PHE A 82 3.81 -2.96 -5.08
CA PHE A 82 4.02 -1.83 -6.00
C PHE A 82 3.04 -0.68 -5.82
N GLY A 83 1.87 -0.96 -5.23
CA GLY A 83 0.75 -0.02 -5.14
C GLY A 83 0.74 0.83 -3.87
N GLY A 84 1.59 0.52 -2.88
CA GLY A 84 1.81 1.34 -1.68
C GLY A 84 0.54 1.86 -1.00
N ILE A 85 0.54 3.14 -0.63
CA ILE A 85 -0.60 3.80 0.01
C ILE A 85 -1.88 3.75 -0.85
N PRO A 86 -1.85 4.01 -2.18
CA PRO A 86 -3.03 3.84 -3.03
C PRO A 86 -3.70 2.47 -2.89
N PHE A 87 -2.91 1.39 -2.91
CA PHE A 87 -3.43 0.04 -2.69
C PHE A 87 -3.96 -0.13 -1.28
N LEU A 88 -3.14 0.13 -0.26
CA LEU A 88 -3.45 -0.21 1.13
C LEU A 88 -4.70 0.54 1.63
N THR A 89 -4.82 1.82 1.30
CA THR A 89 -6.00 2.63 1.67
C THR A 89 -7.27 2.14 0.97
N THR A 90 -7.21 1.86 -0.34
CA THR A 90 -8.34 1.32 -1.10
C THR A 90 -8.75 -0.05 -0.58
N TYR A 91 -7.78 -0.92 -0.29
CA TYR A 91 -8.02 -2.27 0.19
C TYR A 91 -8.63 -2.26 1.60
N LEU A 92 -8.07 -1.50 2.53
CA LEU A 92 -8.63 -1.35 3.88
C LEU A 92 -10.03 -0.70 3.86
N LEU A 93 -10.27 0.25 2.94
CA LEU A 93 -11.58 0.87 2.78
C LEU A 93 -12.60 -0.17 2.32
N TYR A 94 -12.29 -0.94 1.27
CA TYR A 94 -13.11 -2.07 0.80
C TYR A 94 -13.39 -3.07 1.93
N LEU A 95 -12.35 -3.53 2.62
CA LEU A 95 -12.48 -4.49 3.72
C LEU A 95 -13.33 -3.95 4.86
N SER A 96 -13.26 -2.65 5.14
CA SER A 96 -14.08 -2.04 6.20
C SER A 96 -15.58 -2.13 5.92
N TYR A 97 -15.98 -2.19 4.64
CA TYR A 97 -17.37 -2.39 4.25
C TYR A 97 -17.72 -3.88 4.18
N GLN A 98 -16.84 -4.70 3.61
CA GLN A 98 -17.02 -6.16 3.55
C GLN A 98 -17.22 -6.75 4.96
N ALA A 99 -16.34 -6.39 5.90
CA ALA A 99 -16.39 -6.83 7.29
C ALA A 99 -17.49 -6.14 8.13
N LYS A 100 -18.33 -5.29 7.52
CA LYS A 100 -19.36 -4.50 8.21
C LYS A 100 -18.84 -3.71 9.42
N GLY A 101 -17.56 -3.30 9.37
CA GLY A 101 -16.88 -2.58 10.44
C GLY A 101 -16.27 -3.45 11.54
N ASP A 102 -16.31 -4.78 11.45
CA ASP A 102 -15.58 -5.66 12.38
C ASP A 102 -14.07 -5.60 12.11
N ILE A 103 -13.33 -4.99 13.03
CA ILE A 103 -11.89 -4.77 12.89
C ILE A 103 -11.08 -6.08 12.92
N ARG A 104 -11.58 -7.11 13.61
CA ARG A 104 -10.90 -8.41 13.70
C ARG A 104 -10.95 -9.10 12.35
N VAL A 105 -12.14 -9.21 11.76
CA VAL A 105 -12.31 -9.75 10.39
C VAL A 105 -11.52 -8.89 9.39
N MET A 106 -11.53 -7.57 9.56
CA MET A 106 -10.83 -6.65 8.66
C MET A 106 -9.30 -6.82 8.69
N LEU A 107 -8.68 -7.04 9.85
CA LEU A 107 -7.23 -7.14 9.97
C LEU A 107 -6.70 -8.57 9.88
N LEU A 108 -7.45 -9.56 10.41
CA LEU A 108 -7.02 -10.96 10.49
C LEU A 108 -7.48 -11.79 9.29
N GLY A 109 -8.60 -11.40 8.65
CA GLY A 109 -9.25 -12.18 7.60
C GLY A 109 -10.26 -13.20 8.16
N GLU A 110 -11.27 -13.56 7.36
CA GLU A 110 -12.42 -14.37 7.80
C GLU A 110 -12.04 -15.75 8.34
N GLY A 111 -11.02 -16.39 7.79
CA GLY A 111 -10.57 -17.70 8.27
C GLY A 111 -9.74 -17.67 9.56
N ARG A 112 -9.61 -16.50 10.21
CA ARG A 112 -8.73 -16.28 11.38
C ARG A 112 -9.34 -15.39 12.47
N SER A 113 -10.59 -14.96 12.33
CA SER A 113 -11.27 -13.99 13.20
C SER A 113 -12.29 -14.63 14.14
#